data_AF-J0WMN6-F1
#
_entry.id   AF-J0WMN6-F1
#
_cell.length_a   1.000
_cell.length_b   1.000
_cell.length_c   1.000
_cell.angle_alpha   90.00
_cell.angle_beta   90.00
_cell.angle_gamma   90.00
#
_symmetry.space_group_name_H-M   'P 1'
#
loop_
_entity.id
_entity.type
_entity.pdbx_description
1 polymer ?
#
loop_
_entity_poly.entity_id
_entity_poly.type
_entity_poly.pdbx_seq_one_letter_code
_entity_poly.pdbx_strand_id
1 'polypeptide(L)'
;LSEQDMDILRAFAFKTENYISRKTYRNMPRYFRKLLLPSPGSSRTRLKSLSGVKPVLYDCCPRSCVLFVGQHAKLDSCPVCKSARYDRRRRPLQTQLRNSDFSNRP
;
A
#
# COMPACT_ATOMS: atom_id res chain seq x y z
N LEU A 1 12.71 -6.61 -17.23
CA LEU A 1 11.25 -6.83 -17.17
C LEU A 1 10.87 -7.71 -18.35
N SER A 2 9.96 -8.68 -18.20
CA SER A 2 9.46 -9.44 -19.36
C SER A 2 8.46 -8.63 -20.18
N GLU A 3 8.23 -8.99 -21.44
CA GLU A 3 7.17 -8.35 -22.25
C GLU A 3 5.79 -8.51 -21.62
N GLN A 4 5.52 -9.69 -21.06
CA GLN A 4 4.29 -9.95 -20.32
C GLN A 4 4.11 -8.99 -19.13
N ASP A 5 5.19 -8.67 -18.40
CA ASP A 5 5.14 -7.69 -17.32
C ASP A 5 4.81 -6.29 -17.85
N MET A 6 5.43 -5.89 -18.96
CA MET A 6 5.16 -4.59 -19.58
C MET A 6 3.69 -4.47 -20.02
N ASP A 7 3.11 -5.52 -20.58
CA ASP A 7 1.71 -5.52 -21.01
C ASP A 7 0.74 -5.44 -19.82
N ILE A 8 1.02 -6.18 -18.74
CA ILE A 8 0.26 -6.09 -17.50
C ILE A 8 0.32 -4.67 -16.92
N LEU A 9 1.51 -4.06 -16.92
CA LEU A 9 1.72 -2.71 -16.40
C LEU A 9 1.01 -1.66 -17.26
N ARG A 10 1.14 -1.71 -18.59
CA ARG A 10 0.45 -0.80 -19.52
C ARG A 10 -1.06 -0.88 -19.37
N ALA A 11 -1.61 -2.10 -19.31
CA ALA A 11 -3.04 -2.27 -19.13
C ALA A 11 -3.54 -1.77 -17.77
N PHE A 12 -2.74 -1.96 -16.72
CA PHE A 12 -3.07 -1.43 -15.39
C PHE A 12 -2.98 0.10 -15.35
N ALA A 13 -1.98 0.70 -16.01
CA ALA A 13 -1.83 2.14 -16.17
C ALA A 13 -3.02 2.76 -16.92
N PHE A 14 -3.39 2.19 -18.08
CA PHE A 14 -4.57 2.58 -18.84
C PHE A 14 -5.83 2.57 -17.98
N LYS A 15 -6.03 1.50 -17.19
CA LYS A 15 -7.15 1.42 -16.24
C LYS A 15 -7.13 2.56 -15.22
N THR A 16 -5.96 2.89 -14.65
CA THR A 16 -5.84 3.92 -13.61
C THR A 16 -6.02 5.33 -14.15
N GLU A 17 -5.45 5.63 -15.32
CA GLU A 17 -5.52 6.95 -15.96
C GLU A 17 -6.93 7.27 -16.47
N ASN A 18 -7.67 6.24 -16.94
CA ASN A 18 -9.02 6.40 -17.49
C ASN A 18 -10.12 6.06 -16.47
N TYR A 19 -9.79 5.93 -15.18
CA TYR A 19 -10.75 5.65 -14.10
C TYR A 19 -11.66 4.42 -14.37
N ILE A 20 -11.15 3.43 -15.11
CA ILE A 20 -11.93 2.26 -15.49
C ILE A 20 -12.28 1.45 -14.24
N SER A 21 -13.58 1.21 -14.07
CA SER A 21 -14.10 0.48 -12.92
C SER A 21 -13.47 -0.92 -12.83
N ARG A 22 -13.32 -1.44 -11.61
CA ARG A 22 -12.82 -2.81 -11.39
C ARG A 22 -13.69 -3.84 -12.10
N LYS A 23 -15.01 -3.62 -12.17
CA LYS A 23 -15.97 -4.51 -12.84
C LYS A 23 -15.73 -4.52 -14.35
N THR A 24 -15.61 -3.35 -14.96
CA THR A 24 -15.35 -3.20 -16.39
C THR A 24 -14.03 -3.86 -16.78
N TYR A 25 -12.94 -3.57 -16.06
CA TYR A 25 -11.62 -4.15 -16.36
C TYR A 25 -11.61 -5.69 -16.24
N ARG A 26 -12.27 -6.25 -15.22
CA ARG A 26 -12.41 -7.72 -15.09
C ARG A 26 -13.22 -8.35 -16.21
N ASN A 27 -14.15 -7.60 -16.80
CA ASN A 27 -14.98 -8.08 -17.90
C ASN A 27 -14.29 -7.92 -19.27
N MET A 28 -13.22 -7.13 -19.40
CA MET A 28 -12.53 -6.92 -20.68
C MET A 28 -12.10 -8.21 -21.37
N PRO A 29 -11.49 -9.21 -20.69
CA PRO A 29 -11.13 -10.48 -21.33
C PRO A 29 -12.32 -11.25 -21.93
N ARG A 30 -13.55 -10.98 -21.48
CA ARG A 30 -14.76 -11.59 -22.06
C ARG A 30 -15.05 -11.05 -23.47
N TYR A 31 -14.81 -9.76 -23.69
CA TYR A 31 -15.05 -9.10 -24.98
C TYR A 31 -13.82 -9.16 -25.89
N PHE A 32 -12.62 -9.14 -25.29
CA PHE A 32 -11.34 -9.18 -25.99
C PHE A 32 -10.59 -10.46 -25.64
N ARG A 33 -10.96 -11.59 -26.27
CA ARG A 33 -10.44 -12.93 -25.93
C ARG A 33 -8.92 -13.10 -26.07
N LYS A 34 -8.29 -12.27 -26.91
CA LYS A 34 -6.82 -12.24 -27.09
C LYS A 34 -6.09 -11.43 -26.01
N LEU A 35 -6.83 -10.69 -25.18
CA LEU A 35 -6.28 -9.77 -24.20
C LEU A 35 -6.05 -10.53 -22.88
N LEU A 36 -4.80 -10.91 -22.63
CA LEU A 36 -4.39 -11.66 -21.44
C LEU A 36 -4.17 -10.71 -20.25
N LEU A 37 -5.27 -10.20 -19.67
CA LEU A 37 -5.21 -9.34 -18.48
C LEU A 37 -5.41 -10.11 -17.19
N PRO A 38 -4.47 -10.02 -16.25
CA PRO A 38 -4.71 -10.51 -14.90
C PRO A 38 -5.71 -9.59 -14.19
N SER A 39 -6.24 -10.05 -13.05
CA SER A 39 -7.17 -9.24 -12.27
C SER A 39 -6.50 -7.95 -11.78
N PRO A 40 -7.26 -6.86 -11.48
CA PRO A 40 -6.68 -5.65 -10.93
C PRO A 40 -5.85 -5.85 -9.65
N GLY A 41 -6.19 -6.88 -8.86
CA GLY A 41 -5.42 -7.23 -7.65
C GLY A 41 -4.09 -7.86 -8.01
N SER A 42 -4.09 -8.81 -8.94
CA SER A 42 -2.90 -9.48 -9.46
C SER A 42 -1.95 -8.50 -10.15
N SER A 43 -2.46 -7.59 -10.99
CA SER A 43 -1.63 -6.53 -11.60
C SER A 43 -0.99 -5.64 -10.55
N ARG A 44 -1.73 -5.29 -9.48
CA ARG A 44 -1.20 -4.48 -8.36
C ARG A 44 -0.12 -5.24 -7.57
N THR A 45 -0.29 -6.55 -7.34
CA THR A 45 0.74 -7.37 -6.70
C THR A 45 1.99 -7.47 -7.57
N ARG A 46 1.83 -7.68 -8.87
CA ARG A 46 2.96 -7.70 -9.81
C ARG A 46 3.68 -6.35 -9.86
N LEU A 47 2.93 -5.25 -9.93
CA LEU A 47 3.48 -3.89 -9.84
C LEU A 47 4.31 -3.69 -8.56
N LYS A 48 3.80 -4.11 -7.39
CA LYS A 48 4.55 -4.01 -6.12
C LYS A 48 5.85 -4.83 -6.16
N SER A 49 5.80 -6.02 -6.75
CA SER A 49 6.99 -6.86 -6.90
C SER A 49 8.04 -6.23 -7.81
N LEU A 50 7.60 -5.54 -8.86
CA LEU A 50 8.49 -4.93 -9.87
C LEU A 50 9.02 -3.57 -9.43
N SER A 51 8.24 -2.79 -8.69
CA SER A 51 8.64 -1.45 -8.25
C SER A 51 9.66 -1.46 -7.11
N GLY A 52 9.87 -2.61 -6.46
CA GLY A 52 10.72 -2.70 -5.26
C GLY A 52 10.19 -1.93 -4.05
N VAL A 53 9.00 -1.32 -4.15
CA VAL A 53 8.37 -0.55 -3.07
C VAL A 53 7.96 -1.51 -1.97
N LYS A 54 8.71 -1.51 -0.87
CA LYS A 54 8.42 -2.31 0.32
C LYS A 54 7.59 -1.47 1.29
N PRO A 55 6.37 -1.91 1.65
CA PRO A 55 5.64 -1.23 2.71
C PRO A 55 6.37 -1.45 4.04
N VAL A 56 6.48 -0.39 4.81
CA VAL A 56 7.03 -0.38 6.18
C VAL A 56 5.86 -0.27 7.14
N LEU A 57 5.87 -1.10 8.19
CA LEU A 57 4.94 -1.00 9.30
C LEU A 57 5.42 0.07 10.26
N TYR A 58 4.57 1.05 10.52
CA TYR A 58 4.82 2.08 11.51
C TYR A 58 3.84 1.97 12.66
N ASP A 59 4.36 2.06 13.88
CA ASP A 59 3.54 2.13 15.08
C ASP A 59 2.70 3.41 15.07
N CYS A 60 1.44 3.28 15.39
CA CYS A 60 0.48 4.39 15.43
C CYS A 60 -0.23 4.40 16.77
N CYS A 61 -0.66 5.58 17.20
CA CYS A 61 -1.60 5.70 18.31
C CYS A 61 -2.88 4.89 18.01
N PRO A 62 -3.49 4.19 18.98
CA PRO A 62 -4.77 3.48 18.82
C PRO A 62 -5.93 4.36 18.34
N ARG A 63 -5.85 5.68 18.60
CA ARG A 63 -6.80 6.69 18.12
C ARG A 63 -6.36 7.38 16.82
N SER A 64 -5.29 6.88 16.20
CA SER A 64 -4.69 7.42 14.98
C SER A 64 -4.27 8.90 15.03
N CYS A 65 -4.03 9.45 16.23
CA CYS A 65 -3.62 10.85 16.39
C CYS A 65 -2.21 11.13 15.85
N VAL A 66 -1.26 10.21 16.08
CA VAL A 66 0.14 10.35 15.69
C VAL A 66 0.72 9.00 15.25
N LEU A 67 1.75 9.07 14.39
CA LEU A 67 2.67 7.98 14.12
C LEU A 67 3.89 8.11 15.01
N PHE A 68 4.33 7.01 15.60
CA PHE A 68 5.51 6.96 16.48
C PHE A 68 6.79 6.81 15.65
N VAL A 69 7.07 7.85 14.86
CA VAL A 69 8.24 7.97 13.97
C VAL A 69 8.90 9.34 14.19
N GLY A 70 10.15 9.50 13.73
CA GLY A 70 10.89 10.77 13.85
C GLY A 70 10.93 11.28 15.29
N GLN A 71 10.42 12.50 15.52
CA GLN A 71 10.34 13.14 16.84
C GLN A 71 9.53 12.33 17.88
N HIS A 72 8.57 11.51 17.44
CA HIS A 72 7.75 10.69 18.32
C HIS A 72 8.28 9.25 18.47
N ALA A 73 9.41 8.91 17.84
CA ALA A 73 9.92 7.53 17.80
C ALA A 73 10.27 6.96 19.17
N LYS A 74 10.67 7.81 20.11
CA LYS A 74 11.04 7.43 21.49
C LYS A 74 9.87 7.52 22.48
N LEU A 75 8.69 7.93 22.04
CA LEU A 75 7.53 8.05 22.92
C LEU A 75 6.86 6.69 23.13
N ASP A 76 6.56 6.37 24.39
CA ASP A 76 5.78 5.21 24.80
C ASP A 76 4.27 5.55 24.97
N SER A 77 3.91 6.84 24.89
CA SER A 77 2.54 7.32 24.95
C SER A 77 2.28 8.45 23.95
N CYS A 78 1.04 8.54 23.47
CA CYS A 78 0.61 9.57 22.54
C CYS A 78 0.64 10.95 23.23
N PRO A 79 1.32 11.97 22.68
CA PRO A 79 1.37 13.29 23.30
C PRO A 79 -0.01 13.97 23.33
N VAL A 80 -0.89 13.64 22.38
CA VAL A 80 -2.22 14.22 22.20
C VAL A 80 -3.27 13.58 23.12
N CYS A 81 -3.50 12.27 22.99
CA CYS A 81 -4.58 11.58 23.70
C CYS A 81 -4.11 10.73 24.88
N LYS A 82 -2.81 10.76 25.20
CA LYS A 82 -2.16 10.02 26.30
C LYS A 82 -2.31 8.49 26.25
N SER A 83 -2.87 7.93 25.19
CA SER A 83 -2.96 6.48 24.99
C SER A 83 -1.58 5.86 24.90
N ALA A 84 -1.40 4.69 25.51
CA ALA A 84 -0.17 3.94 25.40
C ALA A 84 0.12 3.55 23.94
N ARG A 85 1.40 3.45 23.60
CA ARG A 85 1.87 2.89 22.33
C ARG A 85 1.85 1.37 22.34
N TYR A 86 2.22 0.77 23.47
CA TYR A 86 2.46 -0.66 23.62
C TYR A 86 1.45 -1.32 24.58
N ASP A 87 1.19 -2.61 24.36
CA ASP A 87 0.48 -3.49 25.28
C ASP A 87 1.42 -3.97 26.42
N ARG A 88 0.86 -4.77 27.35
CA ARG A 88 1.63 -5.35 28.47
C ARG A 88 2.77 -6.29 28.03
N ARG A 89 2.76 -6.75 26.78
CA ARG A 89 3.78 -7.61 26.16
C ARG A 89 4.74 -6.81 25.27
N ARG A 90 4.78 -5.47 25.40
CA ARG A 90 5.61 -4.55 24.59
C ARG A 90 5.31 -4.61 23.08
N ARG A 91 4.12 -5.05 22.67
CA ARG A 91 3.67 -5.04 21.26
C ARG A 91 2.91 -3.76 20.95
N PRO A 92 3.10 -3.14 19.77
CA PRO A 92 2.38 -1.94 19.42
C PRO A 92 0.87 -2.21 19.37
N LEU A 93 0.08 -1.34 19.99
CA LEU A 93 -1.38 -1.47 20.03
C LEU A 93 -2.03 -1.25 18.66
N GLN A 94 -1.39 -0.48 17.78
CA GLN A 94 -1.81 -0.30 16.40
C GLN A 94 -0.59 -0.06 15.49
N THR A 95 -0.62 -0.65 14.30
CA THR A 95 0.38 -0.42 13.24
C THR A 95 -0.31 -0.04 11.93
N GLN A 96 0.32 0.82 11.15
CA GLN A 96 -0.15 1.25 9.84
C GLN A 96 0.90 0.91 8.77
N LEU A 97 0.45 0.32 7.65
CA LEU A 97 1.31 0.11 6.48
C LEU A 97 1.46 1.44 5.74
N ARG A 98 2.70 1.94 5.60
CA ARG A 98 3.01 3.05 4.69
C ARG A 98 4.16 2.69 3.76
N ASN A 99 4.23 3.34 2.61
CA ASN A 99 5.38 3.20 1.72
C ASN A 99 6.61 3.84 2.37
N SER A 100 7.78 3.22 2.20
CA SER A 100 9.08 3.66 2.76
C SER A 100 9.47 5.09 2.39
N ASP A 101 8.90 5.66 1.33
CA ASP A 101 9.34 6.97 0.82
C ASP A 101 8.90 8.15 1.70
N PHE A 102 8.06 7.92 2.71
CA PHE A 102 7.63 8.95 3.65
C PHE A 102 8.59 9.17 4.84
N SER A 103 9.59 8.30 5.06
CA SER A 103 10.54 8.47 6.18
C SER A 103 11.65 9.49 5.93
N ASN A 104 11.71 10.13 4.75
CA ASN A 104 12.76 11.07 4.37
C ASN A 104 12.26 12.47 3.94
N ARG A 105 11.02 12.85 4.23
CA ARG A 105 10.62 14.26 4.12
C ARG A 105 10.87 14.96 5.46
N PRO A 106 11.70 16.01 5.50
CA PRO A 106 11.91 16.82 6.70
C PRO A 106 10.62 17.48 7.17
#